data_AF-A0A179BUW6-F1
#
_entry.id   AF-A0A179BUW6-F1
#
_cell.length_a   1.000
_cell.length_b   1.000
_cell.length_c   1.000
_cell.angle_alpha   90.00
_cell.angle_beta   90.00
_cell.angle_gamma   90.00
#
_symmetry.space_group_name_H-M   'P 1'
#
loop_
_entity.id
_entity.type
_entity.pdbx_description
1 polymer ?
#
loop_
_entity_poly.entity_id
_entity_poly.type
_entity_poly.pdbx_seq_one_letter_code
_entity_poly.pdbx_strand_id
1 'polypeptide(L)'
;MVEGFGALPVVPPKYEGANDNVEGGATGGVWITPAGELPAPLQPHGQHIGLSRPLSLVSDRGPFIQIYPARKFFPFDPRPDEVFIESIAHGLAHICRYSGAGDRHFSVAEHSTLIARYLAAKYDPLTALAGLLHDAPESLSGFGDVGRPVKGKAPIISETEDCIYRLAVAPRFGLPLDIPAEVHEADNRIIADEIAANLAPMEWQSKYDRPLGVRIRCWSPEKAEIEFLATFDALTGRKRGMEA
;
A
#
# COMPACT_ATOMS: atom_id res chain seq x y z
N MET A 1 -28.87 38.00 -27.99
CA MET A 1 -27.45 38.20 -27.65
C MET A 1 -27.14 37.28 -26.50
N VAL A 2 -26.39 36.21 -26.77
CA VAL A 2 -25.97 35.21 -25.79
C VAL A 2 -24.70 35.74 -25.13
N GLU A 3 -24.77 36.00 -23.83
CA GLU A 3 -23.62 36.44 -23.04
C GLU A 3 -22.74 35.25 -22.66
N GLY A 4 -21.43 35.52 -22.58
CA GLY A 4 -20.36 34.54 -22.59
C GLY A 4 -20.32 33.62 -21.37
N PHE A 5 -20.05 32.35 -21.63
CA PHE A 5 -19.51 31.44 -20.63
C PHE A 5 -18.08 31.89 -20.30
N GLY A 6 -17.92 32.55 -19.14
CA GLY A 6 -16.62 32.84 -18.57
C GLY A 6 -15.87 31.54 -18.30
N ALA A 7 -14.62 31.46 -18.76
CA ALA A 7 -13.72 30.37 -18.45
C ALA A 7 -13.62 30.21 -16.93
N LEU A 8 -13.86 29.00 -16.44
CA LEU A 8 -13.62 28.65 -15.04
C LEU A 8 -12.14 28.93 -14.70
N PRO A 9 -11.83 29.47 -13.51
CA PRO A 9 -10.45 29.72 -13.12
C PRO A 9 -9.68 28.40 -13.08
N VAL A 10 -8.49 28.40 -13.67
CA VAL A 10 -7.52 27.30 -13.55
C VAL A 10 -7.16 27.20 -12.06
N VAL A 11 -7.68 26.19 -11.39
CA VAL A 11 -7.29 25.85 -10.02
C VAL A 11 -5.84 25.35 -10.10
N PRO A 12 -4.87 25.96 -9.40
CA PRO A 12 -3.51 25.42 -9.37
C PRO A 12 -3.55 23.98 -8.85
N PRO A 13 -2.69 23.08 -9.37
CA PRO A 13 -2.69 21.70 -8.91
C PRO A 13 -2.49 21.69 -7.39
N LYS A 14 -3.40 21.02 -6.69
CA LYS A 14 -3.40 20.92 -5.22
C LYS A 14 -2.19 20.14 -4.67
N TYR A 15 -1.39 19.57 -5.55
CA TYR A 15 -0.30 18.64 -5.27
C TYR A 15 0.97 19.11 -5.99
N GLU A 16 1.86 19.78 -5.25
CA GLU A 16 3.30 19.67 -5.44
C GLU A 16 3.75 18.49 -4.55
N GLY A 17 4.65 17.63 -5.04
CA GLY A 17 5.10 16.47 -4.27
C GLY A 17 5.80 16.95 -2.99
N ALA A 18 5.30 16.58 -1.81
CA ALA A 18 5.88 17.05 -0.54
C ALA A 18 7.31 16.54 -0.25
N ASN A 19 7.88 15.73 -1.16
CA ASN A 19 9.17 15.07 -1.01
C ASN A 19 10.36 15.90 -1.53
N ASP A 20 10.06 17.10 -2.04
CA ASP A 20 11.00 18.00 -2.70
C ASP A 20 11.81 18.83 -1.67
N ASN A 21 11.58 18.63 -0.37
CA ASN A 21 12.16 19.43 0.73
C ASN A 21 13.53 18.94 1.24
N VAL A 22 14.36 18.36 0.38
CA VAL A 22 15.82 18.33 0.61
C VAL A 22 16.44 19.15 -0.51
N GLU A 23 16.90 20.36 -0.20
CA GLU A 23 17.51 21.28 -1.17
C GLU A 23 18.57 20.54 -2.02
N GLY A 24 18.30 20.37 -3.33
CA GLY A 24 19.29 19.79 -4.26
C GLY A 24 18.79 19.09 -5.53
N GLY A 25 17.50 18.82 -5.71
CA GLY A 25 16.99 18.10 -6.89
C GLY A 25 15.87 18.85 -7.60
N ALA A 26 16.16 19.49 -8.73
CA ALA A 26 15.12 20.00 -9.62
C ALA A 26 14.35 18.82 -10.23
N THR A 27 13.07 18.69 -9.91
CA THR A 27 12.15 17.68 -10.46
C THR A 27 11.65 18.11 -11.83
N GLY A 28 12.20 17.52 -12.89
CA GLY A 28 11.64 17.60 -14.24
C GLY A 28 10.62 16.47 -14.45
N GLY A 29 9.38 16.67 -14.02
CA GLY A 29 8.32 15.70 -14.26
C GLY A 29 7.89 15.69 -15.74
N VAL A 30 7.97 14.53 -16.39
CA VAL A 30 7.33 14.28 -17.68
C VAL A 30 5.87 13.90 -17.43
N TRP A 31 4.95 14.73 -17.90
CA TRP A 31 3.52 14.41 -17.91
C TRP A 31 3.21 13.58 -19.15
N ILE A 32 2.72 12.35 -18.97
CA ILE A 32 2.09 11.61 -20.06
C ILE A 32 0.64 12.10 -20.13
N THR A 33 0.32 12.91 -21.13
CA THR A 33 -1.07 13.26 -21.44
C THR A 33 -1.75 12.06 -22.12
N PRO A 34 -3.06 11.82 -21.89
CA PRO A 34 -3.77 10.77 -22.59
C PRO A 34 -4.08 11.22 -24.02
N ALA A 35 -3.89 10.31 -24.96
CA ALA A 35 -4.28 10.36 -26.38
C ALA A 35 -3.39 11.20 -27.33
N GLY A 36 -2.41 10.52 -27.92
CA GLY A 36 -2.19 10.50 -29.38
C GLY A 36 -2.00 11.83 -30.10
N GLU A 37 -0.84 12.47 -29.94
CA GLU A 37 -0.21 13.29 -30.98
C GLU A 37 1.28 13.47 -30.64
N LEU A 38 2.18 13.07 -31.55
CA LEU A 38 3.62 13.31 -31.40
C LEU A 38 3.91 14.79 -31.68
N PRO A 39 4.55 15.56 -30.78
CA PRO A 39 4.99 16.90 -31.13
C PRO A 39 6.14 16.83 -32.16
N ALA A 40 6.04 17.69 -33.19
CA ALA A 40 6.99 17.82 -34.28
C ALA A 40 8.43 18.14 -33.79
N PRO A 41 9.48 17.73 -34.53
CA PRO A 41 10.85 17.92 -34.09
C PRO A 41 11.25 19.40 -34.14
N LEU A 42 11.61 19.95 -32.97
CA LEU A 42 12.28 21.24 -32.89
C LEU A 42 13.70 21.12 -33.49
N GLN A 43 13.93 21.85 -34.58
CA GLN A 43 15.25 22.05 -35.19
C GLN A 43 16.12 23.00 -34.34
N PRO A 44 17.46 22.90 -34.43
CA PRO A 44 18.36 23.41 -33.41
C PRO A 44 18.67 24.90 -33.63
N HIS A 45 18.60 25.69 -32.57
CA HIS A 45 19.36 26.94 -32.47
C HIS A 45 20.20 26.89 -31.21
N GLY A 46 21.51 26.83 -31.42
CA GLY A 46 22.48 26.63 -30.35
C GLY A 46 22.72 27.90 -29.53
N GLN A 47 23.13 27.68 -28.28
CA GLN A 47 24.35 28.25 -27.73
C GLN A 47 24.70 27.46 -26.46
N HIS A 48 25.88 26.82 -26.50
CA HIS A 48 26.47 26.14 -25.36
C HIS A 48 26.92 27.14 -24.30
N ILE A 49 26.51 26.93 -23.05
CA ILE A 49 27.27 27.38 -21.88
C ILE A 49 27.40 26.16 -20.96
N GLY A 50 28.62 25.64 -20.85
CA GLY A 50 28.92 24.45 -20.08
C GLY A 50 28.83 24.71 -18.58
N LEU A 51 28.09 23.84 -17.90
CA LEU A 51 28.41 23.46 -16.53
C LEU A 51 28.46 21.93 -16.50
N SER A 52 29.68 21.43 -16.41
CA SER A 52 30.03 20.02 -16.19
C SER A 52 29.49 19.60 -14.82
N ARG A 53 28.20 19.31 -14.72
CA ARG A 53 27.63 18.65 -13.56
C ARG A 53 28.08 17.19 -13.64
N PRO A 54 28.73 16.62 -12.61
CA PRO A 54 29.01 15.20 -12.62
C PRO A 54 27.66 14.47 -12.78
N LEU A 55 27.58 13.60 -13.77
CA LEU A 55 26.49 12.63 -13.94
C LEU A 55 26.49 11.76 -12.68
N SER A 56 25.75 12.20 -11.66
CA SER A 56 25.34 11.29 -10.60
C SER A 56 24.46 10.25 -11.28
N LEU A 57 24.99 9.04 -11.46
CA LEU A 57 24.29 7.83 -11.89
C LEU A 57 23.24 7.37 -10.84
N VAL A 58 22.64 8.31 -10.13
CA VAL A 58 21.45 8.05 -9.33
C VAL A 58 20.32 8.16 -10.34
N SER A 59 19.93 7.02 -10.90
CA SER A 59 18.69 6.91 -11.66
C SER A 59 17.59 7.56 -10.83
N ASP A 60 16.91 8.55 -11.39
CA ASP A 60 15.73 9.12 -10.75
C ASP A 60 14.69 7.99 -10.62
N ARG A 61 14.32 7.67 -9.37
CA ARG A 61 13.38 6.59 -9.03
C ARG A 61 11.95 7.11 -8.88
N GLY A 62 11.75 8.41 -9.12
CA GLY A 62 10.50 9.09 -8.88
C GLY A 62 10.27 9.44 -7.40
N PRO A 63 9.05 9.85 -7.05
CA PRO A 63 8.70 10.32 -5.71
C PRO A 63 8.73 9.18 -4.67
N PHE A 64 9.06 9.52 -3.42
CA PHE A 64 9.12 8.56 -2.31
C PHE A 64 8.09 8.80 -1.20
N ILE A 65 7.61 7.69 -0.64
CA ILE A 65 7.11 7.47 0.70
C ILE A 65 8.01 7.80 1.89
N GLN A 66 7.63 8.58 2.91
CA GLN A 66 8.20 8.32 4.24
C GLN A 66 7.45 7.15 4.90
N ILE A 67 8.17 6.11 5.30
CA ILE A 67 7.65 4.98 6.09
C ILE A 67 8.33 4.94 7.46
N TYR A 68 7.66 4.33 8.43
CA TYR A 68 8.14 4.27 9.82
C TYR A 68 9.50 3.56 9.96
N PRO A 69 10.38 3.97 10.90
CA PRO A 69 10.30 5.20 11.68
C PRO A 69 10.80 6.44 10.94
N ALA A 70 11.68 6.28 9.94
CA ALA A 70 12.26 7.38 9.17
C ALA A 70 12.95 6.85 7.89
N ARG A 71 12.24 6.05 7.10
CA ARG A 71 12.79 5.43 5.89
C ARG A 71 12.08 5.96 4.65
N LYS A 72 12.76 5.88 3.51
CA LYS A 72 12.17 6.18 2.21
C LYS A 72 11.70 4.89 1.55
N PHE A 73 10.56 4.93 0.87
CA PHE A 73 10.08 3.85 0.01
C PHE A 73 9.61 4.44 -1.32
N PHE A 74 9.83 3.76 -2.44
CA PHE A 74 9.44 4.27 -3.76
C PHE A 74 8.32 3.40 -4.32
N PRO A 75 7.03 3.79 -4.20
CA PRO A 75 5.89 2.96 -4.61
C PRO A 75 5.93 2.53 -6.08
N PHE A 76 6.52 3.37 -6.94
CA PHE A 76 6.59 3.15 -8.40
C PHE A 76 7.92 2.56 -8.89
N ASP A 77 8.89 2.36 -7.99
CA ASP A 77 10.12 1.59 -8.24
C ASP A 77 10.47 0.76 -6.97
N PRO A 78 9.58 -0.16 -6.54
CA PRO A 78 9.71 -0.82 -5.24
C PRO A 78 10.85 -1.85 -5.27
N ARG A 79 11.65 -1.87 -4.20
CA ARG A 79 12.80 -2.79 -4.08
C ARG A 79 12.72 -3.64 -2.81
N PRO A 80 13.13 -4.92 -2.85
CA PRO A 80 13.04 -5.80 -1.69
C PRO A 80 13.82 -5.29 -0.48
N ASP A 81 15.02 -4.76 -0.68
CA ASP A 81 15.92 -4.28 0.40
C ASP A 81 15.40 -3.03 1.13
N GLU A 82 14.36 -2.38 0.61
CA GLU A 82 13.68 -1.24 1.22
C GLU A 82 12.40 -1.63 1.97
N VAL A 83 12.07 -2.93 2.00
CA VAL A 83 10.91 -3.45 2.72
C VAL A 83 11.34 -3.98 4.08
N PHE A 84 10.79 -3.35 5.13
CA PHE A 84 11.07 -3.65 6.54
C PHE A 84 9.79 -4.07 7.24
N ILE A 85 9.85 -5.16 8.00
CA ILE A 85 8.68 -5.73 8.65
C ILE A 85 8.09 -4.78 9.71
N GLU A 86 8.95 -4.02 10.37
CA GLU A 86 8.57 -3.03 11.37
C GLU A 86 7.78 -1.87 10.73
N SER A 87 8.18 -1.44 9.53
CA SER A 87 7.46 -0.41 8.78
C SER A 87 6.09 -0.89 8.33
N ILE A 88 5.99 -2.15 7.87
CA ILE A 88 4.72 -2.79 7.48
C ILE A 88 3.80 -2.91 8.69
N ALA A 89 4.29 -3.51 9.78
CA ALA A 89 3.50 -3.74 10.99
C ALA A 89 2.95 -2.43 11.55
N HIS A 90 3.80 -1.40 11.64
CA HIS A 90 3.38 -0.08 12.11
C HIS A 90 2.35 0.55 11.16
N GLY A 91 2.65 0.60 9.85
CA GLY A 91 1.74 1.18 8.86
C GLY A 91 0.36 0.51 8.87
N LEU A 92 0.32 -0.82 8.81
CA LEU A 92 -0.94 -1.58 8.82
C LEU A 92 -1.70 -1.46 10.14
N ALA A 93 -1.01 -1.26 11.28
CA ALA A 93 -1.66 -1.05 12.57
C ALA A 93 -2.41 0.29 12.66
N HIS A 94 -1.93 1.29 11.91
CA HIS A 94 -2.52 2.62 11.84
C HIS A 94 -3.53 2.79 10.70
N ILE A 95 -3.50 1.96 9.65
CA ILE A 95 -4.50 1.97 8.59
C ILE A 95 -5.80 1.35 9.10
N CYS A 96 -6.89 2.13 9.11
CA CYS A 96 -8.21 1.69 9.49
C CYS A 96 -8.95 1.10 8.28
N ARG A 97 -9.52 -0.09 8.45
CA ARG A 97 -10.35 -0.73 7.41
C ARG A 97 -11.69 -0.03 7.24
N TYR A 98 -12.29 -0.25 6.08
CA TYR A 98 -13.61 0.31 5.73
C TYR A 98 -13.63 1.84 5.74
N SER A 99 -12.47 2.47 5.56
CA SER A 99 -12.30 3.92 5.65
C SER A 99 -12.91 4.51 6.95
N GLY A 100 -12.88 3.75 8.05
CA GLY A 100 -13.39 4.20 9.35
C GLY A 100 -14.92 4.13 9.51
N ALA A 101 -15.64 3.39 8.66
CA ALA A 101 -17.09 3.26 8.76
C ALA A 101 -17.58 2.43 9.98
N GLY A 102 -16.68 1.74 10.67
CA GLY A 102 -17.02 0.93 11.84
C GLY A 102 -17.06 1.71 13.14
N ASP A 103 -17.72 1.15 14.16
CA ASP A 103 -17.90 1.78 15.48
C ASP A 103 -16.58 1.97 16.24
N ARG A 104 -15.62 1.08 16.00
CA ARG A 104 -14.28 1.09 16.62
C ARG A 104 -13.20 1.00 15.56
N HIS A 105 -12.01 1.48 15.89
CA HIS A 105 -10.82 1.30 15.05
C HIS A 105 -10.56 -0.18 14.82
N PHE A 106 -10.55 -0.59 13.55
CA PHE A 106 -10.23 -1.95 13.15
C PHE A 106 -9.17 -1.88 12.06
N SER A 107 -7.95 -2.29 12.41
CA SER A 107 -6.77 -2.07 11.58
C SER A 107 -6.55 -3.18 10.57
N VAL A 108 -5.84 -2.86 9.48
CA VAL A 108 -5.38 -3.86 8.51
C VAL A 108 -4.45 -4.87 9.18
N ALA A 109 -3.65 -4.44 10.16
CA ALA A 109 -2.80 -5.37 10.92
C ALA A 109 -3.61 -6.43 11.70
N GLU A 110 -4.73 -6.07 12.34
CA GLU A 110 -5.59 -7.04 13.01
C GLU A 110 -6.22 -8.02 12.01
N HIS A 111 -6.74 -7.49 10.90
CA HIS A 111 -7.28 -8.28 9.80
C HIS A 111 -6.29 -9.34 9.30
N SER A 112 -5.09 -8.92 8.87
CA SER A 112 -4.06 -9.83 8.36
C SER A 112 -3.55 -10.81 9.42
N THR A 113 -3.48 -10.38 10.68
CA THR A 113 -3.09 -11.26 11.80
C THR A 113 -4.10 -12.38 12.02
N LEU A 114 -5.40 -12.08 11.97
CA LEU A 114 -6.46 -13.07 12.16
C LEU A 114 -6.51 -14.06 11.00
N ILE A 115 -6.33 -13.60 9.76
CA ILE A 115 -6.19 -14.46 8.58
C ILE A 115 -5.00 -15.40 8.74
N ALA A 116 -3.82 -14.86 9.06
CA ALA A 116 -2.60 -15.65 9.21
C ALA A 116 -2.73 -16.74 10.28
N ARG A 117 -3.34 -16.41 11.44
CA ARG A 117 -3.60 -17.37 12.51
C ARG A 117 -4.58 -18.46 12.11
N TYR A 118 -5.62 -18.11 11.38
CA TYR A 118 -6.55 -19.09 10.82
C TYR A 118 -5.86 -20.03 9.82
N LEU A 119 -5.04 -19.49 8.92
CA LEU A 119 -4.31 -20.26 7.93
C LEU A 119 -3.24 -21.16 8.55
N ALA A 120 -2.52 -20.69 9.57
CA ALA A 120 -1.49 -21.46 10.27
C ALA A 120 -2.03 -22.75 10.94
N ALA A 121 -3.32 -22.78 11.28
CA ALA A 121 -3.97 -23.96 11.83
C ALA A 121 -4.35 -25.01 10.76
N LYS A 122 -4.28 -24.66 9.47
CA LYS A 122 -4.84 -25.47 8.36
C LYS A 122 -3.86 -25.75 7.22
N TYR A 123 -2.89 -24.87 7.01
CA TYR A 123 -1.97 -24.88 5.89
C TYR A 123 -0.53 -24.76 6.38
N ASP A 124 0.42 -24.80 5.44
CA ASP A 124 1.83 -24.66 5.76
C ASP A 124 2.20 -23.22 6.22
N PRO A 125 3.33 -23.05 6.92
CA PRO A 125 3.75 -21.73 7.42
C PRO A 125 3.94 -20.67 6.34
N LEU A 126 4.31 -21.03 5.10
CA LEU A 126 4.52 -20.08 4.02
C LEU A 126 3.19 -19.53 3.53
N THR A 127 2.15 -20.37 3.43
CA THR A 127 0.77 -19.93 3.12
C THR A 127 0.24 -18.98 4.19
N ALA A 128 0.47 -19.30 5.47
CA ALA A 128 0.07 -18.42 6.58
C ALA A 128 0.85 -17.10 6.58
N LEU A 129 2.14 -17.12 6.23
CA LEU A 129 2.97 -15.92 6.10
C LEU A 129 2.53 -15.05 4.91
N ALA A 130 2.15 -15.66 3.79
CA ALA A 130 1.53 -14.95 2.67
C ALA A 130 0.22 -14.28 3.11
N GLY A 131 -0.60 -14.96 3.91
CA GLY A 131 -1.79 -14.36 4.52
C GLY A 131 -1.50 -13.20 5.47
N LEU A 132 -0.40 -13.23 6.21
CA LEU A 132 0.00 -12.11 7.08
C LEU A 132 0.42 -10.87 6.26
N LEU A 133 1.05 -11.09 5.10
CA LEU A 133 1.70 -10.04 4.31
C LEU A 133 0.94 -9.65 3.03
N HIS A 134 -0.25 -10.23 2.78
CA HIS A 134 -1.01 -9.97 1.56
C HIS A 134 -1.38 -8.48 1.38
N ASP A 135 -1.76 -7.82 2.47
CA ASP A 135 -2.08 -6.37 2.50
C ASP A 135 -0.87 -5.49 2.83
N ALA A 136 0.35 -6.03 2.93
CA ALA A 136 1.55 -5.22 3.14
C ALA A 136 1.69 -4.02 2.16
N PRO A 137 1.31 -4.15 0.86
CA PRO A 137 1.33 -3.03 -0.06
C PRO A 137 0.50 -1.81 0.37
N GLU A 138 -0.57 -1.97 1.16
CA GLU A 138 -1.41 -0.84 1.61
C GLU A 138 -0.64 0.14 2.51
N SER A 139 0.34 -0.37 3.27
CA SER A 139 1.25 0.44 4.09
C SER A 139 2.39 1.11 3.30
N LEU A 140 2.62 0.66 2.07
CA LEU A 140 3.78 1.04 1.25
C LEU A 140 3.39 1.88 0.03
N SER A 141 2.16 1.77 -0.45
CA SER A 141 1.69 2.44 -1.68
C SER A 141 1.40 3.93 -1.47
N GLY A 142 1.04 4.32 -0.25
CA GLY A 142 0.54 5.65 0.08
C GLY A 142 -0.97 5.83 -0.13
N PHE A 143 -1.67 4.80 -0.62
CA PHE A 143 -3.12 4.82 -0.78
C PHE A 143 -3.87 4.38 0.50
N GLY A 144 -3.25 3.54 1.33
CA GLY A 144 -3.91 2.92 2.50
C GLY A 144 -4.92 1.85 2.11
N ASP A 145 -5.87 1.55 3.01
CA ASP A 145 -7.00 0.66 2.73
C ASP A 145 -8.02 1.39 1.85
N VAL A 146 -8.09 0.96 0.58
CA VAL A 146 -9.04 1.50 -0.39
C VAL A 146 -10.15 0.50 -0.66
N GLY A 147 -11.39 0.90 -0.39
CA GLY A 147 -12.55 0.04 -0.61
C GLY A 147 -12.65 -0.51 -2.04
N ARG A 148 -13.02 -1.78 -2.18
CA ARG A 148 -13.10 -2.52 -3.45
C ARG A 148 -13.83 -1.77 -4.59
N PRO A 149 -14.97 -1.06 -4.37
CA PRO A 149 -15.64 -0.31 -5.43
C PRO A 149 -14.78 0.80 -6.05
N VAL A 150 -13.89 1.41 -5.25
CA VAL A 150 -12.97 2.46 -5.70
C VAL A 150 -11.80 1.87 -6.46
N LYS A 151 -11.22 0.76 -5.99
CA LYS A 151 -10.13 0.04 -6.70
C LYS A 151 -10.56 -0.31 -8.14
N GLY A 152 -11.81 -0.74 -8.36
CA GLY A 152 -12.34 -1.03 -9.70
C GLY A 152 -12.53 0.19 -10.62
N LYS A 153 -12.44 1.42 -10.10
CA LYS A 153 -12.52 2.67 -10.87
C LYS A 153 -11.18 3.41 -10.95
N ALA A 154 -10.19 2.99 -10.18
CA ALA A 154 -8.85 3.56 -10.15
C ALA A 154 -7.78 2.43 -10.23
N PRO A 155 -7.54 1.86 -11.43
CA PRO A 155 -6.64 0.72 -11.61
C PRO A 155 -5.23 0.94 -11.09
N ILE A 156 -4.74 2.19 -11.12
CA ILE A 156 -3.43 2.58 -10.59
C ILE A 156 -3.21 2.11 -9.13
N ILE A 157 -4.28 2.04 -8.32
CA ILE A 157 -4.19 1.59 -6.93
C ILE A 157 -3.84 0.11 -6.90
N SER A 158 -4.64 -0.74 -7.55
CA SER A 158 -4.41 -2.18 -7.62
C SER A 158 -3.11 -2.54 -8.35
N GLU A 159 -2.77 -1.84 -9.43
CA GLU A 159 -1.55 -2.08 -10.20
C GLU A 159 -0.29 -1.74 -9.39
N THR A 160 -0.33 -0.65 -8.61
CA THR A 160 0.77 -0.27 -7.71
C THR A 160 0.91 -1.25 -6.57
N GLU A 161 -0.19 -1.65 -5.93
CA GLU A 161 -0.18 -2.65 -4.85
C GLU A 161 0.36 -4.01 -5.33
N ASP A 162 -0.08 -4.45 -6.50
CA ASP A 162 0.39 -5.67 -7.17
C ASP A 162 1.89 -5.62 -7.50
N CYS A 163 2.36 -4.46 -7.98
CA CYS A 163 3.76 -4.22 -8.29
C CYS A 163 4.63 -4.26 -7.02
N ILE A 164 4.21 -3.59 -5.95
CA ILE A 164 4.88 -3.60 -4.65
C ILE A 164 4.95 -5.03 -4.09
N TYR A 165 3.84 -5.78 -4.16
CA TYR A 165 3.82 -7.15 -3.67
C TYR A 165 4.82 -8.02 -4.45
N ARG A 166 4.71 -8.06 -5.78
CA ARG A 166 5.50 -8.94 -6.64
C ARG A 166 6.98 -8.60 -6.66
N LEU A 167 7.33 -7.32 -6.73
CA LEU A 167 8.72 -6.88 -6.92
C LEU A 167 9.48 -6.65 -5.62
N ALA A 168 8.79 -6.41 -4.50
CA ALA A 168 9.44 -6.08 -3.24
C ALA A 168 9.03 -6.99 -2.08
N VAL A 169 7.74 -7.09 -1.74
CA VAL A 169 7.29 -7.84 -0.55
C VAL A 169 7.58 -9.34 -0.70
N ALA A 170 7.12 -9.96 -1.79
CA ALA A 170 7.28 -11.38 -2.02
C ALA A 170 8.76 -11.82 -2.03
N PRO A 171 9.65 -11.20 -2.84
CA PRO A 171 11.07 -11.55 -2.80
C PRO A 171 11.76 -11.23 -1.47
N ARG A 172 11.34 -10.18 -0.75
CA ARG A 172 11.92 -9.82 0.56
C ARG A 172 11.72 -10.90 1.62
N PHE A 173 10.57 -11.57 1.59
CA PHE A 173 10.15 -12.55 2.59
C PHE A 173 10.11 -13.99 2.06
N GLY A 174 10.52 -14.23 0.81
CA GLY A 174 10.53 -15.55 0.19
C GLY A 174 9.13 -16.11 -0.10
N LEU A 175 8.15 -15.25 -0.36
CA LEU A 175 6.77 -15.64 -0.66
C LEU A 175 6.59 -15.99 -2.14
N PRO A 176 5.52 -16.73 -2.49
CA PRO A 176 5.05 -16.82 -3.87
C PRO A 176 4.76 -15.43 -4.46
N LEU A 177 5.10 -15.24 -5.74
CA LEU A 177 4.85 -13.97 -6.46
C LEU A 177 3.35 -13.68 -6.60
N ASP A 178 2.53 -14.72 -6.69
CA ASP A 178 1.08 -14.60 -6.67
C ASP A 178 0.56 -15.07 -5.30
N ILE A 179 -0.37 -14.30 -4.73
CA ILE A 179 -0.99 -14.63 -3.45
C ILE A 179 -1.75 -15.97 -3.57
N PRO A 180 -1.54 -16.94 -2.67
CA PRO A 180 -2.24 -18.23 -2.72
C PRO A 180 -3.77 -18.10 -2.69
N ALA A 181 -4.47 -19.02 -3.35
CA ALA A 181 -5.93 -19.00 -3.43
C ALA A 181 -6.61 -19.11 -2.05
N GLU A 182 -5.98 -19.84 -1.13
CA GLU A 182 -6.41 -20.02 0.25
C GLU A 182 -6.40 -18.69 1.03
N VAL A 183 -5.46 -17.80 0.72
CA VAL A 183 -5.40 -16.45 1.30
C VAL A 183 -6.55 -15.61 0.78
N HIS A 184 -6.81 -15.63 -0.53
CA HIS A 184 -7.96 -14.93 -1.11
C HIS A 184 -9.31 -15.46 -0.60
N GLU A 185 -9.42 -16.77 -0.36
CA GLU A 185 -10.62 -17.34 0.27
C GLU A 185 -10.77 -16.81 1.70
N ALA A 186 -9.68 -16.80 2.49
CA ALA A 186 -9.71 -16.35 3.86
C ALA A 186 -10.04 -14.85 3.98
N ASP A 187 -9.40 -13.99 3.16
CA ASP A 187 -9.70 -12.54 3.08
C ASP A 187 -11.17 -12.27 2.74
N ASN A 188 -11.74 -13.02 1.79
CA ASN A 188 -13.15 -12.85 1.46
C ASN A 188 -14.10 -13.28 2.59
N ARG A 189 -13.73 -14.33 3.33
CA ARG A 189 -14.59 -14.91 4.37
C ARG A 189 -14.57 -14.14 5.68
N ILE A 190 -13.42 -13.56 6.06
CA ILE A 190 -13.30 -12.80 7.31
C ILE A 190 -14.19 -11.54 7.30
N ILE A 191 -14.54 -11.01 6.13
CA ILE A 191 -15.48 -9.87 6.00
C ILE A 191 -16.80 -10.14 6.73
N ALA A 192 -17.30 -11.37 6.75
CA ALA A 192 -18.51 -11.71 7.50
C ALA A 192 -18.34 -11.51 9.02
N ASP A 193 -17.18 -11.92 9.56
CA ASP A 193 -16.84 -11.71 10.98
C ASP A 193 -16.66 -10.23 11.31
N GLU A 194 -16.04 -9.47 10.39
CA GLU A 194 -15.79 -8.02 10.51
C GLU A 194 -17.08 -7.20 10.51
N ILE A 195 -17.98 -7.48 9.57
CA ILE A 195 -19.30 -6.84 9.49
C ILE A 195 -20.06 -7.08 10.79
N ALA A 196 -20.19 -8.34 11.20
CA ALA A 196 -20.97 -8.73 12.37
C ALA A 196 -20.46 -8.08 13.68
N ALA A 197 -19.16 -7.79 13.75
CA ALA A 197 -18.53 -7.29 14.96
C ALA A 197 -18.39 -5.76 15.02
N ASN A 198 -18.38 -5.05 13.89
CA ASN A 198 -17.97 -3.64 13.87
C ASN A 198 -18.68 -2.74 12.85
N LEU A 199 -19.60 -3.23 12.00
CA LEU A 199 -20.33 -2.38 11.04
C LEU A 199 -21.83 -2.35 11.29
N ALA A 200 -22.44 -1.19 11.07
CA ALA A 200 -23.89 -1.05 11.02
C ALA A 200 -24.48 -1.81 9.81
N PRO A 201 -25.72 -2.34 9.90
CA PRO A 201 -26.31 -3.17 8.84
C PRO A 201 -26.51 -2.43 7.51
N MET A 202 -26.19 -3.08 6.40
CA MET A 202 -26.42 -2.60 5.02
C MET A 202 -26.68 -3.76 4.05
N GLU A 203 -27.40 -3.50 2.96
CA GLU A 203 -27.83 -4.53 2.00
C GLU A 203 -26.68 -5.35 1.39
N TRP A 204 -25.54 -4.71 1.08
CA TRP A 204 -24.38 -5.35 0.44
C TRP A 204 -23.75 -6.46 1.27
N GLN A 205 -24.02 -6.49 2.58
CA GLN A 205 -23.43 -7.42 3.54
C GLN A 205 -24.02 -8.83 3.40
N SER A 206 -25.23 -8.94 2.86
CA SER A 206 -25.96 -10.21 2.70
C SER A 206 -25.22 -11.29 1.89
N LYS A 207 -24.24 -10.90 1.06
CA LYS A 207 -23.41 -11.82 0.27
C LYS A 207 -22.29 -12.50 1.06
N TYR A 208 -22.02 -12.07 2.29
CA TYR A 208 -20.97 -12.63 3.15
C TYR A 208 -21.57 -13.52 4.23
N ASP A 209 -21.85 -14.77 3.86
CA ASP A 209 -22.58 -15.76 4.67
C ASP A 209 -21.69 -16.87 5.27
N ARG A 210 -20.40 -16.88 4.94
CA ARG A 210 -19.44 -17.94 5.30
C ARG A 210 -18.25 -17.41 6.11
N PRO A 211 -18.45 -17.07 7.40
CA PRO A 211 -17.37 -16.53 8.24
C PRO A 211 -16.18 -17.49 8.39
N LEU A 212 -15.04 -16.95 8.81
CA LEU A 212 -13.93 -17.74 9.33
C LEU A 212 -14.23 -18.23 10.75
N GLY A 213 -15.07 -17.51 11.49
CA GLY A 213 -15.37 -17.78 12.89
C GLY A 213 -14.29 -17.24 13.82
N VAL A 214 -13.56 -16.22 13.38
CA VAL A 214 -12.55 -15.53 14.19
C VAL A 214 -13.21 -14.44 15.02
N ARG A 215 -12.64 -14.16 16.20
CA ARG A 215 -13.16 -13.10 17.06
C ARG A 215 -12.45 -11.78 16.78
N ILE A 216 -13.18 -10.84 16.17
CA ILE A 216 -12.75 -9.46 16.02
C ILE A 216 -12.68 -8.77 17.39
N ARG A 217 -11.54 -8.15 17.67
CA ARG A 217 -11.24 -7.50 18.95
C ARG A 217 -11.27 -5.98 18.84
N CYS A 218 -10.89 -5.42 17.70
CA CYS A 218 -10.62 -4.00 17.52
C CYS A 218 -9.49 -3.56 18.45
N TRP A 219 -8.30 -4.13 18.23
CA TRP A 219 -7.08 -3.80 18.97
C TRP A 219 -6.72 -2.32 18.78
N SER A 220 -6.09 -1.72 19.81
CA SER A 220 -5.41 -0.45 19.61
C SER A 220 -4.28 -0.64 18.58
N PRO A 221 -3.85 0.41 17.86
CA PRO A 221 -2.72 0.31 16.93
C PRO A 221 -1.49 -0.35 17.55
N GLU A 222 -1.12 0.02 18.78
CA GLU A 222 0.04 -0.55 19.47
C GLU A 222 -0.12 -2.05 19.71
N LYS A 223 -1.32 -2.48 20.11
CA LYS A 223 -1.61 -3.90 20.31
C LYS A 223 -1.63 -4.65 18.98
N ALA A 224 -2.18 -4.08 17.93
CA ALA A 224 -2.20 -4.69 16.60
C ALA A 224 -0.78 -4.85 16.02
N GLU A 225 0.09 -3.86 16.18
CA GLU A 225 1.50 -3.93 15.78
C GLU A 225 2.22 -5.07 16.52
N ILE A 226 2.04 -5.17 17.84
CA ILE A 226 2.63 -6.25 18.66
C ILE A 226 2.15 -7.62 18.20
N GLU A 227 0.84 -7.80 18.00
CA GLU A 227 0.26 -9.08 17.59
C GLU A 227 0.67 -9.49 16.16
N PHE A 228 0.80 -8.50 15.26
CA PHE A 228 1.29 -8.71 13.89
C PHE A 228 2.74 -9.19 13.91
N LEU A 229 3.63 -8.48 14.60
CA LEU A 229 5.05 -8.84 14.71
C LEU A 229 5.24 -10.19 15.42
N ALA A 230 4.48 -10.45 16.48
CA ALA A 230 4.54 -11.75 17.17
C ALA A 230 4.10 -12.90 16.25
N THR A 231 3.09 -12.67 15.40
CA THR A 231 2.63 -13.66 14.42
C THR A 231 3.68 -13.87 13.31
N PHE A 232 4.31 -12.79 12.83
CA PHE A 232 5.42 -12.87 11.87
C PHE A 232 6.59 -13.69 12.41
N ASP A 233 7.01 -13.40 13.64
CA ASP A 233 8.11 -14.10 14.32
C ASP A 233 7.80 -15.59 14.49
N ALA A 234 6.57 -15.92 14.91
CA ALA A 234 6.12 -17.31 15.05
C ALA A 234 6.14 -18.08 13.72
N LEU A 235 5.74 -17.44 12.62
CA LEU A 235 5.70 -18.06 11.29
C LEU A 235 7.09 -18.21 10.64
N THR A 236 8.00 -17.28 10.94
CA THR A 236 9.36 -17.28 10.38
C THR A 236 10.39 -17.98 11.25
N GLY A 237 10.02 -18.40 12.46
CA GLY A 237 10.93 -18.99 13.44
C GLY A 237 11.95 -18.01 14.04
N ARG A 238 11.76 -16.69 13.84
CA ARG A 238 12.57 -15.67 14.51
C ARG A 238 12.14 -15.56 15.96
N LYS A 239 13.08 -15.72 16.89
CA LYS A 239 12.90 -15.23 18.26
C LYS A 239 13.40 -13.80 18.31
N ARG A 240 12.52 -12.82 18.50
CA ARG A 240 12.96 -11.47 18.91
C ARG A 240 13.68 -11.61 20.25
N GLY A 241 15.00 -11.44 20.19
CA GLY A 241 15.86 -11.46 21.36
C GLY A 241 15.40 -10.40 22.36
N MET A 242 15.29 -10.84 23.61
CA MET A 242 15.22 -10.01 24.80
C MET A 242 16.55 -9.25 24.91
N GLU A 243 16.71 -8.14 24.20
CA GLU A 243 17.77 -7.19 24.50
C GLU A 243 17.29 -6.31 25.66
N ALA A 244 18.07 -6.39 26.74
CA ALA A 244 17.87 -5.74 28.04
C ALA A 244 18.26 -4.25 28.00
#